data_AF-A0A1E3G4F1-F1
#
_entry.id   AF-A0A1E3G4F1-F1
#
_cell.length_a   1.000
_cell.length_b   1.000
_cell.length_c   1.000
_cell.angle_alpha   90.00
_cell.angle_beta   90.00
_cell.angle_gamma   90.00
#
_symmetry.space_group_name_H-M   'P 1'
#
loop_
_entity.id
_entity.type
_entity.pdbx_description
1 polymer ?
#
loop_
_entity_poly.entity_id
_entity_poly.type
_entity_poly.pdbx_seq_one_letter_code
_entity_poly.pdbx_strand_id
1 'polypeptide(L)'
;MFILGNFFYAVGYVLRILINFETTVIIIAAVLSWIPQLQYTRLYRALMDLADIVERPIRRFVPPIGYIDLTPLIAILLLVFLDKFLVQSLIDLGWRLKF
;
A
#
# COMPACT_ATOMS: atom_id res chain seq x y z
N MET A 1 -19.50 -23.80 -1.73
CA MET A 1 -18.97 -24.18 -3.06
C MET A 1 -17.44 -24.07 -3.05
N PHE A 2 -16.73 -25.20 -2.96
CA PHE A 2 -15.27 -25.24 -2.78
C PHE A 2 -14.47 -24.36 -3.77
N ILE A 3 -14.85 -24.36 -5.05
CA ILE A 3 -14.17 -23.58 -6.10
C ILE A 3 -14.27 -22.07 -5.83
N LEU A 4 -15.47 -21.56 -5.50
CA LEU A 4 -15.67 -20.15 -5.20
C LEU A 4 -14.91 -19.73 -3.94
N GLY A 5 -14.90 -20.58 -2.90
CA GLY A 5 -14.15 -20.31 -1.67
C GLY A 5 -12.64 -20.13 -1.93
N ASN A 6 -12.04 -21.03 -2.71
CA ASN A 6 -10.62 -20.91 -3.09
C ASN A 6 -10.35 -19.67 -3.95
N PHE A 7 -11.27 -19.28 -4.82
CA PHE A 7 -11.15 -18.06 -5.63
C PHE A 7 -11.05 -16.80 -4.76
N PHE A 8 -12.00 -16.58 -3.84
CA PHE A 8 -11.99 -15.41 -2.96
C PHE A 8 -10.77 -15.38 -2.04
N TYR A 9 -10.37 -16.53 -1.51
CA TYR A 9 -9.14 -16.66 -0.73
C TYR A 9 -7.90 -16.24 -1.53
N ALA A 10 -7.76 -16.74 -2.76
CA ALA A 10 -6.63 -16.41 -3.62
C ALA A 10 -6.61 -14.92 -4.00
N VAL A 11 -7.77 -14.34 -4.33
CA VAL A 11 -7.89 -12.90 -4.61
C VAL A 11 -7.48 -12.07 -3.41
N GLY A 12 -8.00 -12.38 -2.22
CA GLY A 12 -7.60 -11.70 -0.98
C GLY A 12 -6.09 -11.82 -0.74
N TYR A 13 -5.52 -13.01 -0.92
CA TYR A 13 -4.09 -13.22 -0.71
C TYR A 13 -3.21 -12.42 -1.69
N VAL A 14 -3.57 -12.38 -2.98
CA VAL A 14 -2.86 -11.55 -3.98
C VAL A 14 -2.95 -10.07 -3.63
N LEU A 15 -4.13 -9.58 -3.22
CA LEU A 15 -4.29 -8.19 -2.77
C LEU A 15 -3.43 -7.89 -1.53
N ARG A 16 -3.33 -8.82 -0.58
CA ARG A 16 -2.44 -8.68 0.60
C ARG A 16 -0.99 -8.47 0.17
N ILE A 17 -0.51 -9.23 -0.81
CA ILE A 17 0.85 -9.11 -1.34
C ILE A 17 1.06 -7.72 -1.95
N LEU A 18 0.12 -7.26 -2.78
CA LEU A 18 0.21 -5.94 -3.42
C LEU A 18 0.22 -4.80 -2.39
N ILE A 19 -0.66 -4.87 -1.39
CA ILE A 19 -0.70 -3.89 -0.29
C ILE A 19 0.62 -3.88 0.49
N ASN A 20 1.16 -5.05 0.83
CA ASN A 20 2.42 -5.17 1.56
C ASN A 20 3.60 -4.64 0.74
N PHE A 21 3.62 -4.93 -0.56
CA PHE A 21 4.63 -4.41 -1.49
C PHE A 21 4.59 -2.88 -1.50
N GLU A 22 3.42 -2.30 -1.72
CA GLU A 22 3.26 -0.85 -1.80
C GLU A 22 3.61 -0.15 -0.48
N THR A 23 3.15 -0.71 0.64
CA THR A 23 3.50 -0.23 1.98
C THR A 23 5.02 -0.23 2.18
N THR A 24 5.70 -1.28 1.74
CA THR A 24 7.16 -1.39 1.86
C THR A 24 7.88 -0.36 0.99
N VAL A 25 7.43 -0.15 -0.25
CA VAL A 25 7.97 0.87 -1.15
C VAL A 25 7.83 2.25 -0.55
N ILE A 26 6.66 2.61 -0.04
CA ILE A 26 6.39 3.90 0.62
C ILE A 26 7.32 4.10 1.82
N ILE A 27 7.46 3.08 2.69
CA ILE A 27 8.36 3.15 3.85
C ILE A 27 9.80 3.39 3.41
N ILE A 28 10.29 2.64 2.42
CA ILE A 28 11.66 2.81 1.92
C ILE A 28 11.82 4.22 1.32
N ALA A 29 10.91 4.67 0.46
CA ALA A 29 10.97 6.00 -0.13
C ALA A 29 10.96 7.12 0.93
N ALA A 30 10.10 7.01 1.95
CA ALA A 30 10.02 7.95 3.06
C ALA A 30 11.32 7.99 3.88
N VAL A 31 11.90 6.84 4.20
CA VAL A 31 13.19 6.77 4.93
C VAL A 31 14.32 7.35 4.08
N LEU A 32 14.40 7.00 2.79
CA LEU A 32 15.42 7.52 1.89
C LEU A 32 15.28 9.03 1.65
N SER A 33 14.07 9.59 1.78
CA SER A 33 13.84 11.03 1.65
C SER A 33 14.58 11.85 2.73
N TRP A 34 14.92 11.26 3.87
CA TRP A 34 15.70 11.92 4.92
C TRP A 34 17.20 11.96 4.65
N ILE A 35 17.67 11.30 3.57
CA ILE A 35 19.08 11.25 3.20
C ILE A 35 19.27 12.08 1.92
N PRO A 36 19.69 13.36 2.02
CA PRO A 36 19.70 14.29 0.89
C PRO A 36 20.52 13.80 -0.31
N GLN A 37 21.61 13.06 -0.08
CA GLN A 37 22.48 12.56 -1.14
C GLN A 37 21.78 11.52 -2.02
N LEU A 38 20.83 10.76 -1.45
CA LEU A 38 20.14 9.67 -2.17
C LEU A 38 18.98 10.19 -3.03
N GLN A 39 18.44 11.36 -2.73
CA GLN A 39 17.31 11.96 -3.47
C GLN A 39 17.61 12.16 -4.96
N TYR A 40 18.88 12.30 -5.35
CA TYR A 40 19.29 12.50 -6.75
C TYR A 40 19.55 11.19 -7.50
N THR A 41 19.44 10.04 -6.84
CA THR A 41 19.72 8.74 -7.44
C THR A 41 18.55 8.23 -8.30
N ARG A 42 18.85 7.37 -9.28
CA ARG A 42 17.82 6.72 -10.11
C ARG A 42 16.93 5.79 -9.28
N LEU A 43 17.51 5.12 -8.28
CA LEU A 43 16.78 4.22 -7.38
C LEU A 43 15.73 4.98 -6.58
N TYR A 44 16.10 6.13 -5.99
CA TYR A 44 15.14 6.94 -5.25
C TYR A 44 13.98 7.41 -6.13
N ARG A 45 14.26 7.92 -7.35
CA ARG A 45 13.19 8.32 -8.28
C ARG A 45 12.26 7.16 -8.63
N ALA A 46 12.80 5.98 -8.91
CA ALA A 46 11.98 4.79 -9.19
C ALA A 46 11.10 4.39 -7.99
N LEU A 47 11.64 4.46 -6.77
CA LEU A 47 10.87 4.20 -5.55
C LEU A 47 9.77 5.25 -5.34
N MET A 48 10.07 6.52 -5.63
CA MET A 48 9.09 7.60 -5.53
C MET A 48 7.98 7.47 -6.57
N ASP A 49 8.33 7.13 -7.82
CA ASP A 49 7.35 6.88 -8.90
C ASP A 49 6.43 5.71 -8.55
N LEU A 50 6.95 4.68 -7.87
CA LEU A 50 6.15 3.57 -7.36
C LEU A 50 5.26 4.00 -6.20
N ALA A 51 5.80 4.67 -5.17
CA ALA A 51 5.04 5.18 -4.03
C ALA A 51 3.92 6.16 -4.46
N ASP A 52 4.17 6.93 -5.52
CA ASP A 52 3.21 7.88 -6.09
C ASP A 52 1.95 7.21 -6.65
N ILE A 53 1.94 5.89 -6.89
CA ILE A 53 0.73 5.16 -7.27
C ILE A 53 -0.37 5.38 -6.23
N VAL A 54 -0.03 5.32 -4.94
CA VAL A 54 -0.96 5.56 -3.82
C VAL A 54 -0.85 6.97 -3.26
N GLU A 55 0.35 7.53 -3.16
CA GLU A 55 0.57 8.85 -2.56
C GLU A 55 0.01 9.99 -3.40
N ARG A 56 0.14 9.94 -4.74
CA ARG A 56 -0.26 11.05 -5.62
C ARG A 56 -1.75 11.35 -5.57
N PRO A 57 -2.67 10.36 -5.54
CA PRO A 57 -4.08 10.62 -5.26
C PRO A 57 -4.32 11.27 -3.89
N ILE A 58 -3.59 10.83 -2.86
CA ILE A 58 -3.77 11.32 -1.48
C ILE A 58 -3.32 12.78 -1.35
N ARG A 59 -2.20 13.17 -2.00
CA ARG A 59 -1.69 14.55 -2.04
C ARG A 59 -2.72 15.56 -2.56
N ARG A 60 -3.72 15.11 -3.33
CA ARG A 60 -4.82 15.97 -3.82
C ARG A 60 -5.79 16.38 -2.71
N PHE A 61 -5.90 15.57 -1.66
CA PHE A 61 -6.80 15.81 -0.53
C PHE A 61 -6.06 16.36 0.69
N VAL A 62 -4.81 15.93 0.89
CA VAL A 62 -3.98 16.39 2.01
C VAL A 62 -2.67 16.94 1.44
N PRO A 63 -2.61 18.25 1.15
CA PRO A 63 -1.37 18.86 0.70
C PRO A 63 -0.31 18.85 1.83
N PRO A 64 0.98 18.88 1.49
CA PRO A 64 2.06 18.96 2.48
C PRO A 64 1.88 20.17 3.41
N ILE A 65 2.12 19.97 4.71
CA ILE A 65 2.03 21.04 5.71
C ILE A 65 3.44 21.58 5.93
N GLY A 66 3.77 22.69 5.26
CA GLY A 66 5.10 23.28 5.30
C GLY A 66 6.14 22.37 4.65
N TYR A 67 7.18 22.00 5.41
CA TYR A 67 8.25 21.10 4.95
C TYR A 67 8.00 19.62 5.27
N ILE A 68 6.90 19.30 5.98
CA ILE A 68 6.59 17.94 6.41
C ILE A 68 5.55 17.35 5.47
N ASP A 69 5.94 16.27 4.80
CA ASP A 69 5.04 15.49 3.97
C ASP A 69 4.40 14.38 4.83
N LEU A 70 3.12 14.56 5.18
CA LEU A 70 2.34 13.56 5.91
C LEU A 70 1.72 12.50 4.99
N THR A 71 1.86 12.66 3.67
CA THR A 71 1.27 11.74 2.69
C THR A 71 1.70 10.29 2.91
N PRO A 72 3.00 9.96 3.14
CA PRO A 72 3.42 8.57 3.34
C PRO A 72 2.72 7.93 4.55
N LEU A 73 2.56 8.68 5.64
CA LEU A 73 1.86 8.19 6.83
C LEU A 73 0.39 7.90 6.54
N ILE A 74 -0.30 8.82 5.87
CA ILE A 74 -1.72 8.66 5.50
C ILE A 74 -1.90 7.49 4.53
N ALA A 75 -0.99 7.34 3.57
CA ALA A 75 -0.99 6.24 2.63
C ALA A 75 -0.84 4.88 3.34
N ILE A 76 0.12 4.76 4.25
CA ILE A 76 0.31 3.55 5.06
C ILE A 76 -0.93 3.24 5.90
N LEU A 77 -1.53 4.24 6.56
CA LEU A 77 -2.74 4.04 7.35
C LEU A 77 -3.92 3.56 6.49
N LEU A 78 -4.09 4.13 5.29
CA LEU A 78 -5.09 3.69 4.33
C LEU A 78 -4.85 2.26 3.86
N LEU A 79 -3.60 1.91 3.53
CA LEU A 79 -3.22 0.56 3.11
C LEU A 79 -3.44 -0.48 4.22
N VAL A 80 -3.09 -0.15 5.46
CA VAL A 80 -3.38 -0.99 6.64
C VAL A 80 -4.89 -1.17 6.80
N PHE A 81 -5.68 -0.10 6.66
CA PHE A 81 -7.14 -0.20 6.71
C PHE A 81 -7.67 -1.13 5.61
N LEU A 82 -7.21 -0.99 4.37
CA LEU A 82 -7.62 -1.85 3.25
C LEU A 82 -7.23 -3.31 3.49
N ASP A 83 -6.05 -3.58 4.06
CA ASP A 83 -5.65 -4.95 4.41
C ASP A 83 -6.57 -5.57 5.47
N LYS A 84 -6.85 -4.82 6.55
CA LYS A 84 -7.66 -5.31 7.66
C LYS A 84 -9.13 -5.41 7.34
N PHE A 85 -9.65 -4.50 6.51
CA PHE A 85 -11.06 -4.46 6.17
C PHE A 85 -11.34 -5.25 4.89
N LEU A 86 -10.85 -4.79 3.74
CA LEU A 86 -11.20 -5.35 2.44
C LEU A 86 -10.58 -6.75 2.25
N VAL A 87 -9.26 -6.86 2.45
CA VAL A 87 -8.56 -8.12 2.19
C VAL A 87 -8.99 -9.21 3.16
N GLN A 88 -9.08 -8.89 4.46
CA GLN A 88 -9.56 -9.85 5.44
C GLN A 88 -10.99 -10.32 5.14
N SER A 89 -11.89 -9.41 4.73
CA SER A 89 -13.26 -9.77 4.35
C SER A 89 -13.30 -10.75 3.17
N LEU A 90 -12.42 -10.58 2.16
CA LEU A 90 -12.33 -11.50 1.03
C LEU A 90 -11.82 -12.88 1.45
N ILE A 91 -10.81 -12.92 2.31
CA ILE A 91 -10.26 -14.17 2.84
C ILE A 91 -11.32 -14.90 3.67
N ASP A 92 -12.01 -14.19 4.57
CA ASP A 92 -13.07 -14.74 5.42
C ASP A 92 -14.26 -15.25 4.59
N LEU A 93 -14.65 -14.52 3.54
CA LEU A 93 -15.65 -14.98 2.57
C LEU A 93 -15.19 -16.27 1.88
N GLY A 94 -13.91 -16.36 1.50
CA GLY A 94 -13.32 -17.56 0.93
C GLY A 94 -13.44 -18.77 1.85
N TRP A 95 -13.13 -18.60 3.15
CA TRP A 95 -13.29 -19.65 4.15
C TRP A 95 -14.76 -20.06 4.33
N ARG A 96 -15.68 -19.10 4.44
CA ARG A 96 -17.12 -19.36 4.61
C ARG A 96 -17.76 -20.10 3.43
N LEU A 97 -17.26 -19.91 2.21
CA LEU A 97 -17.78 -20.57 1.01
C LEU A 97 -17.13 -21.95 0.76
N LYS A 98 -15.98 -22.20 1.39
CA LYS A 98 -15.26 -23.47 1.29
C LYS A 98 -15.89 -24.55 2.16
N PHE A 99 -16.35 -24.16 3.34
CA PHE A 99 -17.20 -24.96 4.23
C PHE A 99 -18.68 -24.74 3.93
#